data_AF-A0A819ESW4-F1
#
_entry.id   AF-A0A819ESW4-F1
#
_cell.length_a   1.000
_cell.length_b   1.000
_cell.length_c   1.000
_cell.angle_alpha   90.00
_cell.angle_beta   90.00
_cell.angle_gamma   90.00
#
_symmetry.space_group_name_H-M   'P 1'
#
loop_
_entity.id
_entity.type
_entity.pdbx_description
1 polymer ?
#
loop_
_entity_poly.entity_id
_entity_poly.type
_entity_poly.pdbx_seq_one_letter_code
_entity_poly.pdbx_strand_id
1 'polypeptide(L)'
;MLLFSNHIKFLASIEELNRCTNCRMVKAKYACNKCENENFCSSCYETVHTPPVMQKHQRLSKDEKPPEAIPCIIHPKKSLEYWCLICSKLICIDCLLFQHKDHNYILLDDVIQGFKTKININLQSIQSSLHYKINQADILLNIIDNNSKSSRQKMIEAMAEIRRVIDEHEKNILQNISNTEKEQKKRIEDYKIPLTNELQRLNMQKIFFEMFSSIKNHTKLLEAKEGFDDYVNETNEKLKLLPMPTITEYFLEGIHKFPSLKEKILQCGRYVEVLRYHNPQLEEFITDNRTNPELDLKLRRLTDADMKIVANALRKSTVQKYFIKVVAFRE
;
A
#
# COMPACT_ATOMS: atom_id res chain seq x y z
N MET A 1 31.30 -17.56 3.28
CA MET A 1 31.91 -17.64 4.63
C MET A 1 33.44 -17.53 4.62
N LEU A 2 34.17 -18.23 3.76
CA LEU A 2 35.65 -18.21 3.75
C LEU A 2 36.28 -16.83 3.43
N LEU A 3 35.74 -16.08 2.46
CA LEU A 3 36.21 -14.72 2.12
C LEU A 3 36.03 -13.73 3.28
N PHE A 4 34.90 -13.82 3.99
CA PHE A 4 34.61 -12.98 5.15
C PHE A 4 35.54 -13.30 6.33
N SER A 5 35.83 -14.59 6.57
CA SER A 5 36.77 -15.02 7.61
C SER A 5 38.20 -14.53 7.36
N ASN A 6 38.67 -14.58 6.11
CA ASN A 6 39.99 -14.08 5.74
C ASN A 6 40.07 -12.55 5.84
N HIS A 7 39.02 -11.84 5.46
CA HIS A 7 38.96 -10.38 5.62
C HIS A 7 38.93 -9.96 7.10
N ILE A 8 38.19 -10.67 7.96
CA ILE A 8 38.17 -10.40 9.41
C ILE A 8 39.56 -10.63 10.04
N LYS A 9 40.25 -11.73 9.69
CA LYS A 9 41.62 -11.99 10.15
C LYS A 9 42.60 -10.91 9.69
N PHE A 10 42.46 -10.46 8.44
CA PHE A 10 43.27 -9.37 7.90
C PHE A 10 43.02 -8.05 8.63
N LEU A 11 41.75 -7.68 8.87
CA LEU A 11 41.41 -6.48 9.65
C LEU A 11 41.92 -6.55 11.10
N ALA A 12 41.83 -7.71 11.75
CA ALA A 12 42.38 -7.91 13.08
C ALA A 12 43.91 -7.69 13.11
N SER A 13 44.63 -8.16 12.08
CA SER A 13 46.08 -7.90 11.96
C SER A 13 46.41 -6.42 11.76
N ILE A 14 45.55 -5.66 11.08
CA ILE A 14 45.70 -4.19 10.95
C ILE A 14 45.42 -3.48 12.28
N GLU A 15 44.45 -3.96 13.05
CA GLU A 15 44.18 -3.41 14.39
C GLU A 15 45.33 -3.66 15.36
N GLU A 16 46.02 -4.79 15.26
CA GLU A 16 47.22 -5.09 16.06
C GLU A 16 48.38 -4.15 15.72
N LEU A 17 48.60 -3.85 14.44
CA LEU A 17 49.57 -2.82 13.99
C LEU A 17 49.23 -1.41 14.51
N ASN A 18 47.98 -1.20 14.96
CA ASN A 18 47.53 0.06 15.52
C ASN A 18 47.72 0.21 17.03
N ARG A 19 48.17 -0.82 17.73
CA ARG A 19 48.42 -0.82 19.18
C ARG A 19 49.81 -0.31 19.54
N CYS A 20 49.97 0.11 20.78
CA CYS A 20 51.26 0.44 21.38
C CYS A 20 52.18 -0.78 21.34
N THR A 21 53.36 -0.65 20.74
CA THR A 21 54.35 -1.73 20.62
C THR A 21 54.77 -2.27 21.99
N ASN A 22 54.88 -1.37 22.99
CA ASN A 22 55.34 -1.71 24.33
C ASN A 22 54.27 -2.43 25.18
N CYS A 23 53.07 -1.85 25.33
CA CYS A 23 52.04 -2.43 26.20
C CYS A 23 50.99 -3.28 25.47
N ARG A 24 50.83 -3.14 24.15
CA ARG A 24 49.84 -3.82 23.30
C ARG A 24 48.36 -3.69 23.72
N MET A 25 48.06 -2.89 24.75
CA MET A 25 46.71 -2.75 25.32
C MET A 25 45.90 -1.62 24.70
N VAL A 26 46.55 -0.53 24.28
CA VAL A 26 45.89 0.68 23.79
C VAL A 26 46.44 1.09 22.44
N LYS A 27 45.67 1.88 21.67
CA LYS A 27 46.12 2.43 20.39
C LYS A 27 47.36 3.30 20.57
N ALA A 28 48.33 3.13 19.68
CA ALA A 28 49.51 3.99 19.65
C ALA A 28 49.13 5.38 19.12
N LYS A 29 49.67 6.42 19.75
CA LYS A 29 49.45 7.82 19.39
C LYS A 29 50.72 8.50 18.90
N TYR A 30 51.87 8.08 19.40
CA TYR A 30 53.15 8.72 19.14
C TYR A 30 54.11 7.75 18.50
N ALA A 31 54.94 8.29 17.61
CA ALA A 31 56.12 7.63 17.12
C ALA A 31 57.36 8.42 17.55
N CYS A 32 58.52 7.85 17.29
CA CYS A 32 59.81 8.43 17.64
C CYS A 32 60.72 8.42 16.39
N ASN A 33 61.49 9.49 16.21
CA ASN A 33 62.38 9.63 15.05
C ASN A 33 63.58 8.68 15.06
N LYS A 34 63.92 8.11 16.23
CA LYS A 34 65.09 7.23 16.42
C LYS A 34 64.73 5.83 16.95
N CYS A 35 63.53 5.62 17.49
CA CYS A 35 63.06 4.26 17.79
C CYS A 35 62.46 3.65 16.53
N GLU A 36 63.25 2.80 15.88
CA GLU A 36 62.84 2.05 14.71
C GLU A 36 61.69 1.10 15.07
N ASN A 37 60.64 1.11 14.25
CA ASN A 37 59.52 0.15 14.31
C ASN A 37 58.71 0.10 15.62
N GLU A 38 58.82 1.14 16.46
CA GLU A 38 58.07 1.27 17.71
C GLU A 38 57.08 2.45 17.65
N ASN A 39 55.82 2.17 17.97
CA ASN A 39 54.76 3.17 18.16
C ASN A 39 54.24 3.06 19.59
N PHE A 40 54.06 4.19 20.26
CA PHE A 40 53.77 4.23 21.69
C PHE A 40 52.43 4.89 21.99
N CYS A 41 51.77 4.46 23.06
CA CYS A 41 50.77 5.28 23.71
C CYS A 41 51.43 6.38 24.55
N SER A 42 50.66 7.36 25.02
CA SER A 42 51.19 8.50 25.79
C SER A 42 52.04 8.07 26.98
N SER A 43 51.54 7.14 27.79
CA SER A 43 52.23 6.67 28.99
C SER A 43 53.52 5.91 28.64
N CYS A 44 53.47 4.96 27.69
CA CYS A 44 54.67 4.22 27.31
C CYS A 44 55.72 5.11 26.65
N TYR A 45 55.33 6.13 25.89
CA TYR A 45 56.28 7.08 25.31
C TYR A 45 57.06 7.79 26.43
N GLU A 46 56.34 8.32 27.42
CA GLU A 46 56.94 9.04 28.54
C GLU A 46 57.88 8.14 29.35
N THR A 47 57.46 6.90 29.64
CA THR A 47 58.29 5.95 30.39
C THR A 47 59.57 5.55 29.65
N VAL A 48 59.48 5.25 28.35
CA VAL A 48 60.63 4.80 27.54
C VAL A 48 61.63 5.94 27.29
N HIS A 49 61.14 7.17 27.18
CA HIS A 49 61.97 8.35 26.89
C HIS A 49 62.43 9.12 28.14
N THR A 50 62.18 8.62 29.35
CA THR A 50 62.71 9.20 30.61
C THR A 50 64.24 9.27 30.67
N PRO A 51 65.02 8.26 30.22
CA PRO A 51 66.48 8.30 30.32
C PRO A 51 67.11 9.43 29.49
N PRO A 52 68.18 10.11 29.97
CA PRO A 52 68.77 11.28 29.30
C PRO A 52 69.21 11.05 27.84
N VAL A 53 69.57 9.81 27.49
CA VAL A 53 69.95 9.43 26.13
C VAL A 53 68.74 9.42 25.19
N MET A 54 67.58 8.97 25.68
CA MET A 54 66.33 8.83 24.92
C MET A 54 65.55 10.15 24.83
N GLN A 55 65.75 11.09 25.76
CA GLN A 55 65.16 12.44 25.68
C GLN A 55 65.64 13.23 24.45
N LYS A 56 66.78 12.85 23.86
CA LYS A 56 67.27 13.42 22.59
C LYS A 56 66.47 12.94 21.37
N HIS A 57 65.52 12.04 21.56
CA HIS A 57 64.63 11.58 20.50
C HIS A 57 63.43 12.53 20.39
N GLN A 58 63.00 12.79 19.15
CA GLN A 58 61.88 13.66 18.87
C GLN A 58 60.57 12.87 18.82
N ARG A 59 59.57 13.35 19.54
CA ARG A 59 58.19 12.85 19.49
C ARG A 59 57.57 13.28 18.17
N LEU A 60 57.02 12.32 17.44
CA LEU A 60 56.22 12.53 16.24
C LEU A 60 54.81 12.02 16.47
N SER A 61 53.81 12.59 15.80
CA SER A 61 52.52 11.88 15.69
C SER A 61 52.73 10.57 14.94
N LYS A 62 51.98 9.53 15.28
CA LYS A 62 52.01 8.27 14.54
C LYS A 62 51.74 8.47 13.05
N ASP A 63 50.83 9.39 12.72
CA ASP A 63 50.41 9.67 11.33
C ASP A 63 51.42 10.51 10.54
N GLU A 64 52.35 11.19 11.24
CA GLU A 64 53.40 12.02 10.65
C GLU A 64 54.68 11.23 10.37
N LYS A 65 54.80 10.00 10.90
CA LYS A 65 55.94 9.13 10.60
C LYS A 65 55.82 8.62 9.17
N PRO A 66 56.82 8.84 8.30
CA PRO A 66 56.78 8.33 6.93
C PRO A 66 56.64 6.79 6.93
N PRO A 67 55.99 6.22 5.90
CA PRO A 67 55.83 4.78 5.77
C PRO A 67 57.18 4.07 5.89
N GLU A 68 57.20 2.93 6.58
CA GLU A 68 58.42 2.15 6.72
C GLU A 68 58.90 1.69 5.34
N ALA A 69 60.16 1.99 5.03
CA ALA A 69 60.79 1.56 3.79
C ALA A 69 61.02 0.04 3.84
N ILE A 70 60.29 -0.71 3.02
CA ILE A 70 60.40 -2.18 3.00
C ILE A 70 61.71 -2.55 2.28
N PRO A 71 62.68 -3.21 2.95
CA PRO A 71 63.94 -3.56 2.32
C PRO A 71 63.76 -4.69 1.30
N CYS A 72 64.52 -4.64 0.22
CA CYS A 72 64.53 -5.71 -0.77
C CYS A 72 65.29 -6.94 -0.24
N ILE A 73 64.69 -8.13 -0.38
CA ILE A 73 65.30 -9.40 0.05
C ILE A 73 66.62 -9.67 -0.70
N ILE A 74 66.70 -9.27 -1.97
CA ILE A 74 67.88 -9.47 -2.83
C ILE A 74 68.91 -8.36 -2.63
N HIS A 75 68.44 -7.12 -2.41
CA HIS A 75 69.28 -5.94 -2.22
C HIS A 75 68.94 -5.26 -0.89
N PRO A 76 69.44 -5.76 0.27
CA PRO A 76 69.00 -5.31 1.59
C PRO A 76 69.22 -3.82 1.88
N LYS A 77 70.12 -3.17 1.14
CA LYS A 77 70.41 -1.73 1.23
C LYS A 77 69.44 -0.84 0.43
N LYS A 78 68.49 -1.42 -0.29
CA LYS A 78 67.52 -0.70 -1.15
C LYS A 78 66.09 -0.97 -0.70
N SER A 79 65.28 0.07 -0.77
CA SER A 79 63.83 0.06 -0.54
C SER A 79 63.07 -0.46 -1.77
N LEU A 80 61.94 -1.14 -1.52
CA LEU A 80 60.98 -1.51 -2.55
C LEU A 80 60.06 -0.31 -2.85
N GLU A 81 60.30 0.35 -3.98
CA GLU A 81 59.61 1.60 -4.36
C GLU A 81 58.80 1.47 -5.65
N TYR A 82 58.98 0.37 -6.39
CA TYR A 82 58.34 0.17 -7.70
C TYR A 82 57.53 -1.11 -7.72
N TRP A 83 56.47 -1.13 -8.52
CA TRP A 83 55.69 -2.31 -8.83
C TRP A 83 55.90 -2.73 -10.28
N CYS A 84 56.41 -3.94 -10.49
CA CYS A 84 56.54 -4.52 -11.82
C CYS A 84 55.19 -5.06 -12.29
N LEU A 85 54.64 -4.52 -13.39
CA LEU A 85 53.32 -4.86 -13.90
C LEU A 85 53.26 -6.27 -14.49
N ILE A 86 54.35 -6.74 -15.09
CA ILE A 86 54.43 -8.07 -15.72
C ILE A 86 54.54 -9.16 -14.65
N CYS A 87 55.38 -8.94 -13.64
CA CYS A 87 55.63 -9.93 -12.59
C CYS A 87 54.65 -9.85 -11.41
N SER A 88 53.89 -8.75 -11.30
CA SER A 88 53.02 -8.45 -10.16
C SER A 88 53.76 -8.54 -8.81
N LYS A 89 54.92 -7.86 -8.73
CA LYS A 89 55.80 -7.86 -7.56
C LYS A 89 56.34 -6.47 -7.25
N LEU A 90 56.54 -6.21 -5.95
CA LEU A 90 57.33 -5.10 -5.43
C LEU A 90 58.81 -5.31 -5.73
N ILE A 91 59.47 -4.30 -6.30
CA ILE A 91 60.88 -4.34 -6.68
C ILE A 91 61.60 -3.05 -6.24
N CYS A 92 62.91 -3.16 -5.98
CA CYS A 92 63.77 -2.00 -5.76
C CYS A 92 64.41 -1.54 -7.08
N ILE A 93 65.12 -0.40 -7.04
CA ILE A 93 65.81 0.15 -8.22
C ILE A 93 66.81 -0.83 -8.84
N ASP A 94 67.55 -1.61 -8.03
CA ASP A 94 68.53 -2.56 -8.55
C ASP A 94 67.83 -3.78 -9.20
N CYS A 95 66.73 -4.26 -8.62
CA CYS A 95 65.90 -5.31 -9.26
C CYS A 95 65.34 -4.83 -10.60
N LEU A 96 64.91 -3.56 -10.68
CA LEU A 96 64.42 -2.96 -11.92
C LEU A 96 65.50 -2.98 -13.02
N LEU A 97 66.73 -2.57 -12.68
CA LEU A 97 67.82 -2.45 -13.65
C LEU A 97 68.40 -3.78 -14.13
N PHE A 98 68.45 -4.80 -13.27
CA PHE A 98 69.14 -6.05 -13.57
C PHE A 98 68.22 -7.24 -13.88
N GLN A 99 67.09 -7.37 -13.18
CA GLN A 99 66.20 -8.53 -13.29
C GLN A 99 64.90 -8.23 -14.06
N HIS A 100 64.46 -6.97 -14.05
CA HIS A 100 63.19 -6.53 -14.65
C HIS A 100 63.39 -5.46 -15.73
N LYS A 101 64.55 -5.45 -16.38
CA LYS A 101 65.01 -4.37 -17.28
C LYS A 101 64.01 -4.03 -18.39
N ASP A 102 63.38 -5.06 -18.95
CA ASP A 102 62.45 -4.92 -20.09
C ASP A 102 60.97 -4.98 -19.65
N HIS A 103 60.68 -4.89 -18.35
CA HIS A 103 59.33 -4.92 -17.83
C HIS A 103 58.80 -3.52 -17.50
N ASN A 104 57.53 -3.30 -17.79
CA ASN A 104 56.84 -2.07 -17.38
C ASN A 104 56.71 -2.01 -15.85
N TYR A 105 56.94 -0.82 -15.31
CA TYR A 105 56.86 -0.55 -13.88
C TYR A 105 56.13 0.77 -13.62
N ILE A 106 55.71 0.94 -12.37
CA ILE A 106 55.04 2.13 -11.86
C ILE A 106 55.46 2.34 -10.41
N LEU A 107 55.45 3.58 -9.93
CA LEU A 107 55.73 3.90 -8.53
C LEU A 107 54.69 3.23 -7.62
N LEU A 108 55.15 2.68 -6.50
CA LEU A 108 54.28 2.01 -5.55
C LEU A 108 53.15 2.93 -5.05
N ASP A 109 53.46 4.19 -4.77
CA ASP A 109 52.48 5.18 -4.32
C ASP A 109 51.35 5.36 -5.35
N ASP A 110 51.68 5.46 -6.64
CA ASP A 110 50.70 5.59 -7.71
C ASP A 110 49.81 4.35 -7.84
N VAL A 111 50.38 3.14 -7.66
CA VAL A 111 49.60 1.89 -7.63
C VAL A 111 48.64 1.87 -6.46
N ILE A 112 49.10 2.25 -5.27
CA ILE A 112 48.28 2.29 -4.06
C ILE A 112 47.15 3.32 -4.22
N GLN A 113 47.45 4.52 -4.72
CA GLN A 113 46.45 5.55 -4.97
C GLN A 113 45.44 5.12 -6.04
N GLY A 114 45.92 4.54 -7.15
CA GLY A 114 45.05 3.99 -8.20
C GLY A 114 44.14 2.88 -7.67
N PHE A 115 44.67 1.98 -6.84
CA PHE A 115 43.89 0.93 -6.19
C PHE A 115 42.83 1.51 -5.23
N LYS A 116 43.20 2.46 -4.37
CA LYS A 116 42.27 3.15 -3.45
C LYS A 116 41.14 3.81 -4.21
N THR A 117 41.46 4.58 -5.25
CA THR A 117 40.47 5.26 -6.10
C THR A 117 39.54 4.27 -6.78
N LYS A 118 40.08 3.20 -7.39
CA LYS A 118 39.28 2.16 -8.06
C LYS A 118 38.33 1.46 -7.09
N ILE A 119 38.80 1.07 -5.91
CA ILE A 119 37.96 0.44 -4.88
C ILE A 119 36.89 1.42 -4.40
N ASN A 120 37.24 2.68 -4.14
CA ASN A 120 36.29 3.68 -3.69
C ASN A 120 35.16 3.91 -4.72
N ILE A 121 35.50 4.05 -6.01
CA ILE A 121 34.52 4.18 -7.10
C ILE A 121 33.60 2.95 -7.16
N ASN A 122 34.18 1.74 -7.09
CA ASN A 122 33.39 0.50 -7.11
C ASN A 122 32.44 0.40 -5.91
N LEU A 123 32.91 0.73 -4.71
CA LEU A 123 32.08 0.72 -3.50
C LEU A 123 30.94 1.75 -3.58
N GLN A 124 31.22 2.96 -4.05
CA GLN A 124 30.20 3.99 -4.29
C GLN A 124 29.17 3.55 -5.33
N SER A 125 29.60 2.89 -6.41
CA SER A 125 28.72 2.35 -7.44
C SER A 125 27.79 1.26 -6.88
N ILE A 126 28.35 0.31 -6.11
CA ILE A 126 27.57 -0.75 -5.44
C ILE A 126 26.57 -0.14 -4.46
N GLN A 127 27.01 0.81 -3.63
CA GLN A 127 26.15 1.50 -2.66
C GLN A 127 24.97 2.19 -3.36
N SER A 128 25.24 2.91 -4.45
CA SER A 128 24.21 3.58 -5.24
C SER A 128 23.23 2.58 -5.86
N SER A 129 23.74 1.46 -6.39
CA SER A 129 22.89 0.39 -6.93
C SER A 129 22.02 -0.27 -5.86
N LEU A 130 22.54 -0.46 -4.64
CA LEU A 130 21.77 -1.03 -3.53
C LEU A 130 20.68 -0.06 -3.06
N HIS A 131 20.99 1.21 -2.86
CA HIS A 131 20.00 2.23 -2.53
C HIS A 131 18.88 2.30 -3.57
N TYR A 132 19.24 2.26 -4.86
CA TYR A 132 18.26 2.22 -5.94
C TYR A 132 17.33 1.01 -5.82
N LYS A 133 17.87 -0.21 -5.61
CA LYS A 133 17.06 -1.43 -5.45
C LYS A 133 16.17 -1.40 -4.20
N ILE A 134 16.66 -0.84 -3.09
CA ILE A 134 15.88 -0.67 -1.86
C ILE A 134 14.70 0.27 -2.12
N ASN A 135 14.95 1.45 -2.71
CA ASN A 135 13.90 2.40 -3.06
C ASN A 135 12.85 1.78 -3.99
N GLN A 136 13.27 0.94 -4.94
CA GLN A 136 12.33 0.22 -5.80
C GLN A 136 11.47 -0.78 -5.02
N ALA A 137 12.05 -1.50 -4.06
CA ALA A 137 11.28 -2.39 -3.19
C ALA A 137 10.25 -1.60 -2.36
N ASP A 138 10.60 -0.43 -1.83
CA ASP A 138 9.68 0.42 -1.08
C ASP A 138 8.52 0.93 -1.95
N ILE A 139 8.79 1.29 -3.21
CA ILE A 139 7.74 1.66 -4.18
C ILE A 139 6.79 0.48 -4.42
N LEU A 140 7.32 -0.74 -4.61
CA LEU A 140 6.51 -1.94 -4.81
C LEU A 140 5.62 -2.24 -3.58
N LEU A 141 6.16 -2.11 -2.38
CA LEU A 141 5.39 -2.26 -1.14
C LEU A 141 4.23 -1.25 -1.07
N ASN A 142 4.49 0.01 -1.41
CA ASN A 142 3.45 1.05 -1.47
C ASN A 142 2.39 0.76 -2.55
N ILE A 143 2.79 0.24 -3.72
CA ILE A 143 1.85 -0.17 -4.77
C ILE A 143 0.93 -1.30 -4.28
N ILE A 144 1.49 -2.30 -3.58
CA ILE A 144 0.73 -3.42 -3.01
C ILE A 144 -0.30 -2.89 -1.99
N ASP A 145 0.15 -2.04 -1.05
CA ASP A 145 -0.72 -1.49 -0.01
C ASP A 145 -1.85 -0.63 -0.61
N ASN A 146 -1.53 0.27 -1.54
CA ASN A 146 -2.50 1.12 -2.21
C ASN A 146 -3.50 0.32 -3.06
N ASN A 147 -3.03 -0.71 -3.78
CA ASN A 147 -3.91 -1.57 -4.57
C ASN A 147 -4.88 -2.35 -3.67
N SER A 148 -4.37 -2.92 -2.59
CA SER A 148 -5.18 -3.62 -1.58
C SER A 148 -6.24 -2.70 -0.98
N LYS A 149 -5.83 -1.51 -0.50
CA LYS A 149 -6.73 -0.49 0.05
C LYS A 149 -7.79 -0.05 -0.95
N SER A 150 -7.40 0.28 -2.19
CA SER A 150 -8.32 0.72 -3.23
C SER A 150 -9.34 -0.36 -3.60
N SER A 151 -8.89 -1.61 -3.78
CA SER A 151 -9.76 -2.74 -4.11
C SER A 151 -10.73 -3.07 -2.99
N ARG A 152 -10.26 -3.02 -1.73
CA ARG A 152 -11.10 -3.19 -0.54
C ARG A 152 -12.17 -2.10 -0.45
N GLN A 153 -11.78 -0.85 -0.64
CA GLN A 153 -12.70 0.29 -0.55
C GLN A 153 -13.79 0.20 -1.61
N LYS A 154 -13.44 -0.09 -2.86
CA LYS A 154 -14.41 -0.29 -3.94
C LYS A 154 -15.44 -1.38 -3.62
N MET A 155 -15.00 -2.49 -3.02
CA MET A 155 -15.90 -3.57 -2.62
C MET A 155 -16.84 -3.14 -1.49
N ILE A 156 -16.33 -2.42 -0.49
CA ILE A 156 -17.13 -1.88 0.62
C ILE A 156 -18.20 -0.91 0.10
N GLU A 157 -17.81 0.03 -0.75
CA GLU A 157 -18.69 1.04 -1.34
C GLU A 157 -19.77 0.40 -2.22
N ALA A 158 -19.40 -0.52 -3.11
CA ALA A 158 -20.36 -1.22 -3.96
C ALA A 158 -21.39 -2.00 -3.14
N MET A 159 -20.96 -2.68 -2.08
CA MET A 159 -21.87 -3.41 -1.19
C MET A 159 -22.72 -2.49 -0.31
N ALA A 160 -22.20 -1.33 0.09
CA ALA A 160 -22.97 -0.33 0.83
C ALA A 160 -24.11 0.24 -0.03
N GLU A 161 -23.84 0.51 -1.31
CA GLU A 161 -24.88 1.00 -2.23
C GLU A 161 -25.97 -0.05 -2.47
N ILE A 162 -25.60 -1.33 -2.65
CA ILE A 162 -26.59 -2.41 -2.78
C ILE A 162 -27.48 -2.50 -1.54
N ARG A 163 -26.89 -2.46 -0.33
CA ARG A 163 -27.66 -2.47 0.92
C ARG A 163 -28.61 -1.28 0.99
N ARG A 164 -28.12 -0.07 0.69
CA ARG A 164 -28.94 1.16 0.70
C ARG A 164 -30.18 1.02 -0.18
N VAL A 165 -30.01 0.52 -1.40
CA VAL A 165 -31.13 0.32 -2.34
C VAL A 165 -32.11 -0.74 -1.84
N ILE A 166 -31.61 -1.84 -1.27
CA ILE A 166 -32.46 -2.91 -0.71
C ILE A 166 -33.28 -2.38 0.48
N ASP A 167 -32.63 -1.71 1.44
CA ASP A 167 -33.28 -1.18 2.64
C ASP A 167 -34.32 -0.10 2.29
N GLU A 168 -34.01 0.78 1.34
CA GLU A 168 -34.93 1.81 0.85
C GLU A 168 -36.14 1.19 0.15
N HIS A 169 -35.94 0.16 -0.66
CA HIS A 169 -37.02 -0.54 -1.35
C HIS A 169 -37.92 -1.31 -0.37
N GLU A 170 -37.35 -2.02 0.60
CA GLU A 170 -38.08 -2.71 1.66
C GLU A 170 -38.95 -1.72 2.45
N LYS A 171 -38.36 -0.60 2.89
CA LYS A 171 -39.08 0.44 3.62
C LYS A 171 -40.26 1.00 2.82
N ASN A 172 -40.08 1.22 1.52
CA ASN A 172 -41.14 1.74 0.65
C ASN A 172 -42.31 0.74 0.53
N ILE A 173 -42.00 -0.55 0.29
CA ILE A 173 -43.02 -1.60 0.22
C ILE A 173 -43.81 -1.70 1.54
N LEU A 174 -43.11 -1.74 2.68
CA LEU A 174 -43.76 -1.82 3.99
C LEU A 174 -44.63 -0.59 4.29
N GLN A 175 -44.18 0.59 3.88
CA GLN A 175 -44.96 1.82 4.03
C GLN A 175 -46.24 1.78 3.18
N ASN A 176 -46.16 1.27 1.94
CA ASN A 176 -47.33 1.15 1.06
C ASN A 176 -48.36 0.16 1.64
N ILE A 177 -47.91 -0.97 2.20
CA ILE A 177 -48.77 -1.92 2.90
C ILE A 177 -49.48 -1.22 4.07
N SER A 178 -48.71 -0.55 4.94
CA SER A 178 -49.26 0.13 6.12
C SER A 178 -50.25 1.24 5.75
N ASN A 179 -49.95 2.04 4.73
CA ASN A 179 -50.83 3.11 4.26
C ASN A 179 -52.15 2.55 3.73
N THR A 180 -52.08 1.51 2.91
CA THR A 180 -53.29 0.91 2.33
C THR A 180 -54.13 0.23 3.42
N GLU A 181 -53.49 -0.45 4.39
CA GLU A 181 -54.18 -1.02 5.55
C GLU A 181 -54.92 0.07 6.36
N LYS A 182 -54.26 1.19 6.65
CA LYS A 182 -54.86 2.33 7.36
C LYS A 182 -56.04 2.91 6.60
N GLU A 183 -55.91 3.08 5.28
CA GLU A 183 -56.98 3.61 4.44
C GLU A 183 -58.19 2.68 4.38
N GLN A 184 -57.97 1.36 4.22
CA GLN A 184 -59.05 0.38 4.25
C GLN A 184 -59.75 0.34 5.61
N LYS A 185 -59.00 0.31 6.72
CA LYS A 185 -59.57 0.37 8.07
C LYS A 185 -60.40 1.63 8.28
N LYS A 186 -59.88 2.78 7.86
CA LYS A 186 -60.60 4.05 7.94
C LYS A 186 -61.91 4.01 7.16
N ARG A 187 -61.91 3.51 5.92
CA ARG A 187 -63.13 3.36 5.11
C ARG A 187 -64.19 2.50 5.79
N ILE A 188 -63.78 1.43 6.47
CA ILE A 188 -64.69 0.54 7.20
C ILE A 188 -65.22 1.22 8.47
N GLU A 189 -64.37 1.93 9.22
CA GLU A 189 -64.83 2.69 10.39
C GLU A 189 -65.78 3.83 10.00
N ASP A 190 -65.47 4.58 8.93
CA ASP A 190 -66.34 5.63 8.40
C ASP A 190 -67.70 5.05 7.95
N TYR A 191 -67.72 3.84 7.39
CA TYR A 191 -68.95 3.13 7.02
C TYR A 191 -69.79 2.67 8.23
N LYS A 192 -69.15 2.32 9.36
CA LYS A 192 -69.84 1.90 10.59
C LYS A 192 -70.59 3.05 11.27
N ILE A 193 -70.17 4.29 11.09
CA ILE A 193 -70.78 5.47 11.72
C ILE A 193 -72.28 5.62 11.37
N PRO A 194 -72.69 5.74 10.09
CA PRO A 194 -74.10 5.90 9.74
C PRO A 194 -74.94 4.69 10.15
N LEU A 195 -74.41 3.47 10.05
CA LEU A 195 -75.09 2.25 10.49
C LEU A 195 -75.36 2.25 12.00
N THR A 196 -74.39 2.72 12.79
CA THR A 196 -74.54 2.83 14.24
C THR A 196 -75.61 3.87 14.60
N ASN A 197 -75.65 4.99 13.88
CA ASN A 197 -76.66 6.03 14.08
C ASN A 197 -78.08 5.52 13.72
N GLU A 198 -78.23 4.82 12.60
CA GLU A 198 -79.53 4.23 12.22
C GLU A 198 -79.97 3.13 13.20
N LEU A 199 -79.02 2.34 13.73
CA LEU A 199 -79.32 1.35 14.78
C LEU A 199 -79.81 2.02 16.07
N GLN A 200 -79.20 3.12 16.48
CA GLN A 200 -79.65 3.89 17.65
C GLN A 200 -81.05 4.48 17.42
N ARG A 201 -81.32 5.05 16.24
CA ARG A 201 -82.66 5.54 15.87
C ARG A 201 -83.70 4.42 15.91
N LEU A 202 -83.37 3.24 15.38
CA LEU A 202 -84.26 2.08 15.39
C LEU A 202 -84.59 1.63 16.81
N ASN A 203 -83.59 1.60 17.70
CA ASN A 203 -83.81 1.24 19.10
C ASN A 203 -84.76 2.23 19.79
N MET A 204 -84.63 3.54 19.52
CA MET A 204 -85.57 4.53 20.05
C MET A 204 -86.99 4.35 19.49
N GLN A 205 -87.12 4.07 18.20
CA GLN A 205 -88.43 3.81 17.58
C GLN A 205 -89.09 2.54 18.11
N LYS A 206 -88.31 1.49 18.40
CA LYS A 206 -88.82 0.27 19.05
C LYS A 206 -89.39 0.57 20.43
N ILE A 207 -88.68 1.33 21.26
CA ILE A 207 -89.17 1.73 22.59
C ILE A 207 -90.46 2.55 22.46
N PHE A 208 -90.49 3.50 21.52
CA PHE A 208 -91.69 4.30 21.26
C PHE A 208 -92.87 3.44 20.83
N PHE A 209 -92.65 2.47 19.94
CA PHE A 209 -93.66 1.51 19.51
C PHE A 209 -94.16 0.63 20.65
N GLU A 210 -93.28 0.09 21.49
CA GLU A 210 -93.65 -0.71 22.68
C GLU A 210 -94.54 0.10 23.63
N MET A 211 -94.15 1.34 23.93
CA MET A 211 -94.95 2.26 24.76
C MET A 211 -96.31 2.54 24.12
N PHE A 212 -96.34 2.77 22.82
CA PHE A 212 -97.56 3.10 22.08
C PHE A 212 -98.52 1.92 21.98
N SER A 213 -98.00 0.72 21.73
CA SER A 213 -98.77 -0.53 21.65
C SER A 213 -99.47 -0.90 22.96
N SER A 214 -99.00 -0.34 24.08
CA SER A 214 -99.60 -0.52 25.42
C SER A 214 -100.84 0.36 25.66
N ILE A 215 -101.15 1.31 24.75
CA ILE A 215 -102.27 2.24 24.87
C ILE A 215 -103.58 1.54 24.45
N LYS A 216 -104.63 1.61 25.28
CA LYS A 216 -105.94 0.98 25.01
C LYS A 216 -106.85 1.76 24.03
N ASN A 217 -106.32 2.77 23.33
CA ASN A 217 -107.09 3.62 22.42
C ASN A 217 -106.81 3.24 20.96
N HIS A 218 -107.72 2.46 20.39
CA HIS A 218 -107.59 1.94 19.03
C HIS A 218 -107.52 3.02 17.93
N THR A 219 -108.17 4.17 18.12
CA THR A 219 -108.12 5.27 17.15
C THR A 219 -106.74 5.90 17.09
N LYS A 220 -106.15 6.18 18.26
CA LYS A 220 -104.76 6.69 18.33
C LYS A 220 -103.77 5.69 17.76
N LEU A 221 -103.95 4.39 18.02
CA LEU A 221 -103.12 3.33 17.44
C LEU A 221 -103.08 3.37 15.91
N LEU A 222 -104.24 3.58 15.27
CA LEU A 222 -104.35 3.66 13.81
C LEU A 222 -103.75 4.95 13.24
N GLU A 223 -103.90 6.09 13.94
CA GLU A 223 -103.31 7.37 13.52
C GLU A 223 -101.78 7.34 13.42
N ALA A 224 -101.09 6.55 14.26
CA ALA A 224 -99.62 6.49 14.22
C ALA A 224 -99.05 5.45 13.23
N LYS A 225 -99.90 4.59 12.65
CA LYS A 225 -99.48 3.52 11.72
C LYS A 225 -98.67 4.08 10.56
N GLU A 226 -99.16 5.15 9.95
CA GLU A 226 -98.55 5.78 8.77
C GLU A 226 -97.13 6.28 9.08
N GLY A 227 -96.93 6.91 10.25
CA GLY A 227 -95.60 7.37 10.66
C GLY A 227 -94.59 6.25 10.91
N PHE A 228 -95.02 5.09 11.43
CA PHE A 228 -94.14 3.92 11.57
C PHE A 228 -93.84 3.25 10.23
N ASP A 229 -94.85 3.12 9.36
CA ASP A 229 -94.69 2.57 8.01
C ASP A 229 -93.69 3.44 7.21
N ASP A 230 -93.83 4.77 7.30
CA ASP A 230 -92.92 5.73 6.66
C ASP A 230 -91.49 5.59 7.21
N TYR A 231 -91.31 5.51 8.53
CA TYR A 231 -89.99 5.33 9.13
C TYR A 231 -89.31 4.04 8.66
N VAL A 232 -90.03 2.92 8.64
CA VAL A 232 -89.50 1.63 8.17
C VAL A 232 -89.11 1.71 6.71
N ASN A 233 -89.96 2.29 5.86
CA ASN A 233 -89.68 2.45 4.43
C ASN A 233 -88.46 3.35 4.20
N GLU A 234 -88.39 4.52 4.83
CA GLU A 234 -87.27 5.45 4.72
C GLU A 234 -85.95 4.80 5.16
N THR A 235 -85.96 4.08 6.28
CA THR A 235 -84.77 3.42 6.82
C THR A 235 -84.31 2.28 5.92
N ASN A 236 -85.24 1.48 5.38
CA ASN A 236 -84.93 0.42 4.42
C ASN A 236 -84.31 0.98 3.14
N GLU A 237 -84.82 2.09 2.60
CA GLU A 237 -84.22 2.75 1.44
C GLU A 237 -82.83 3.30 1.75
N LYS A 238 -82.62 3.92 2.92
CA LYS A 238 -81.28 4.37 3.35
C LYS A 238 -80.29 3.23 3.46
N LEU A 239 -80.70 2.08 4.01
CA LEU A 239 -79.83 0.90 4.11
C LEU A 239 -79.44 0.36 2.73
N LYS A 240 -80.35 0.38 1.73
CA LYS A 240 -80.02 0.00 0.35
C LYS A 240 -78.97 0.94 -0.27
N LEU A 241 -78.95 2.21 0.13
CA LEU A 241 -77.97 3.21 -0.32
C LEU A 241 -76.60 3.10 0.39
N LEU A 242 -76.44 2.17 1.35
CA LEU A 242 -75.21 1.93 2.09
C LEU A 242 -74.61 0.54 1.77
N PRO A 243 -74.14 0.29 0.53
CA PRO A 243 -73.55 -1.00 0.17
C PRO A 243 -72.26 -1.28 0.96
N MET A 244 -72.02 -2.56 1.23
CA MET A 244 -70.81 -3.03 1.91
C MET A 244 -69.55 -2.55 1.15
N PRO A 245 -68.55 -1.96 1.83
CA PRO A 245 -67.30 -1.58 1.18
C PRO A 245 -66.52 -2.80 0.69
N THR A 246 -65.95 -2.71 -0.50
CA THR A 246 -65.02 -3.73 -1.03
C THR A 246 -63.67 -3.66 -0.32
N ILE A 247 -63.13 -4.82 0.05
CA ILE A 247 -61.79 -5.00 0.62
C ILE A 247 -60.82 -5.33 -0.52
N THR A 248 -59.61 -4.76 -0.45
CA THR A 248 -58.54 -5.08 -1.41
C THR A 248 -57.57 -6.05 -0.74
N GLU A 249 -57.37 -7.23 -1.34
CA GLU A 249 -56.33 -8.17 -0.93
C GLU A 249 -54.95 -7.73 -1.43
N TYR A 250 -53.90 -8.05 -0.68
CA TYR A 250 -52.52 -7.70 -1.00
C TYR A 250 -51.70 -8.92 -1.36
N PHE A 251 -50.94 -8.81 -2.44
CA PHE A 251 -49.96 -9.83 -2.83
C PHE A 251 -48.65 -9.15 -3.20
N LEU A 252 -47.55 -9.69 -2.69
CA LEU A 252 -46.22 -9.22 -3.03
C LEU A 252 -45.72 -10.00 -4.26
N GLU A 253 -45.91 -9.39 -5.43
CA GLU A 253 -45.43 -9.95 -6.68
C GLU A 253 -43.90 -10.03 -6.69
N GLY A 254 -43.35 -11.13 -7.22
CA GLY A 254 -41.92 -11.26 -7.46
C GLY A 254 -41.06 -11.68 -6.26
N ILE A 255 -41.64 -11.98 -5.08
CA ILE A 255 -40.90 -12.55 -3.94
C ILE A 255 -40.09 -13.79 -4.35
N HIS A 256 -40.66 -14.64 -5.20
CA HIS A 256 -40.00 -15.84 -5.73
C HIS A 256 -38.70 -15.54 -6.51
N LYS A 257 -38.43 -14.29 -6.90
CA LYS A 257 -37.21 -13.89 -7.62
C LYS A 257 -36.02 -13.60 -6.69
N PHE A 258 -36.23 -13.45 -5.38
CA PHE A 258 -35.18 -13.14 -4.40
C PHE A 258 -34.06 -14.19 -4.35
N PRO A 259 -34.32 -15.51 -4.43
CA PRO A 259 -33.27 -16.52 -4.50
C PRO A 259 -32.30 -16.31 -5.67
N SER A 260 -32.80 -15.97 -6.87
CA SER A 260 -31.96 -15.69 -8.04
C SER A 260 -31.11 -14.42 -7.86
N LEU A 261 -31.60 -13.43 -7.11
CA LEU A 261 -30.81 -12.24 -6.78
C LEU A 261 -29.65 -12.59 -5.85
N LYS A 262 -29.88 -13.45 -4.85
CA LYS A 262 -28.82 -13.95 -3.96
C LYS A 262 -27.69 -14.62 -4.75
N GLU A 263 -28.02 -15.48 -5.70
CA GLU A 263 -27.02 -16.13 -6.56
C GLU A 263 -26.22 -15.11 -7.37
N LYS A 264 -26.88 -14.11 -7.96
CA LYS A 264 -26.21 -13.04 -8.71
C LYS A 264 -25.25 -12.24 -7.82
N ILE A 265 -25.64 -11.91 -6.59
CA ILE A 265 -24.78 -11.19 -5.63
C ILE A 265 -23.52 -12.02 -5.31
N LEU A 266 -23.67 -13.33 -5.12
CA LEU A 266 -22.53 -14.22 -4.83
C LEU A 266 -21.56 -14.36 -6.01
N GLN A 267 -22.01 -14.10 -7.25
CA GLN A 267 -21.15 -14.14 -8.43
C GLN A 267 -20.38 -12.83 -8.66
N CYS A 268 -20.76 -11.75 -7.97
CA CYS A 268 -20.11 -10.44 -8.02
C CYS A 268 -18.91 -10.37 -7.05
N GLY A 269 -17.87 -9.62 -7.41
CA GLY A 269 -16.74 -9.35 -6.51
C GLY A 269 -15.79 -10.54 -6.29
N ARG A 270 -15.69 -11.46 -7.24
CA ARG A 270 -14.75 -12.58 -7.17
C ARG A 270 -13.31 -12.07 -7.06
N TYR A 271 -12.58 -12.61 -6.08
CA TYR A 271 -11.15 -12.37 -5.93
C TYR A 271 -10.39 -13.05 -7.08
N VAL A 272 -9.63 -12.29 -7.85
CA VAL A 272 -8.77 -12.78 -8.93
C VAL A 272 -7.40 -12.17 -8.73
N GLU A 273 -6.39 -13.02 -8.53
CA GLU A 273 -5.00 -12.61 -8.46
C GLU A 273 -4.41 -12.54 -9.87
N VAL A 274 -3.84 -11.39 -10.23
CA VAL A 274 -3.16 -11.19 -11.52
C VAL A 274 -1.75 -10.71 -11.23
N LEU A 275 -0.76 -11.54 -11.56
CA LEU A 275 0.64 -11.15 -11.50
C LEU A 275 0.90 -9.99 -12.47
N ARG A 276 1.36 -8.86 -11.94
CA ARG A 276 1.79 -7.71 -12.72
C ARG A 276 3.28 -7.51 -12.56
N TYR A 277 3.97 -7.45 -13.70
CA TYR A 277 5.35 -7.00 -13.75
C TYR A 277 5.39 -5.48 -13.61
N HIS A 278 6.33 -5.00 -12.81
CA HIS A 278 6.55 -3.57 -12.56
C HIS A 278 7.97 -3.20 -12.98
N ASN A 279 8.08 -2.14 -13.78
CA ASN A 279 9.34 -1.47 -14.08
C ASN A 279 9.17 0.02 -13.79
N PRO A 280 9.49 0.47 -12.57
CA PRO A 280 9.16 1.83 -12.14
C PRO A 280 9.89 2.90 -12.96
N GLN A 281 11.11 2.65 -13.45
CA GLN A 281 11.82 3.59 -14.33
C GLN A 281 11.11 3.79 -15.67
N LEU A 282 10.55 2.71 -16.21
CA LEU A 282 9.79 2.74 -17.45
C LEU A 282 8.41 3.36 -17.22
N GLU A 283 7.76 3.01 -16.11
CA GLU A 283 6.45 3.53 -15.72
C GLU A 283 6.50 5.04 -15.42
N GLU A 284 7.53 5.51 -14.71
CA GLU A 284 7.80 6.92 -14.45
C GLU A 284 8.07 7.68 -15.76
N PHE A 285 8.97 7.16 -16.60
CA PHE A 285 9.27 7.76 -17.90
C PHE A 285 8.02 7.88 -18.81
N ILE A 286 7.18 6.84 -18.85
CA ILE A 286 5.91 6.85 -19.59
C ILE A 286 4.95 7.89 -19.00
N THR A 287 4.92 8.02 -17.67
CA THR A 287 4.05 8.97 -16.97
C THR A 287 4.47 10.41 -17.25
N ASP A 288 5.77 10.71 -17.17
CA ASP A 288 6.33 12.03 -17.45
C ASP A 288 6.13 12.45 -18.91
N ASN A 289 6.10 11.49 -19.84
CA ASN A 289 5.90 11.72 -21.26
C ASN A 289 4.44 11.48 -21.71
N ARG A 290 3.48 11.41 -20.78
CA ARG A 290 2.09 11.03 -21.11
C ARG A 290 1.40 12.01 -22.06
N THR A 291 1.83 13.27 -22.09
CA THR A 291 1.35 14.33 -22.99
C THR A 291 2.13 14.42 -24.31
N ASN A 292 3.24 13.70 -24.44
CA ASN A 292 4.07 13.72 -25.64
C ASN A 292 3.53 12.74 -26.70
N PRO A 293 3.24 13.19 -27.93
CA PRO A 293 2.76 12.33 -29.01
C PRO A 293 3.82 11.34 -29.55
N GLU A 294 5.11 11.60 -29.37
CA GLU A 294 6.19 10.63 -29.69
C GLU A 294 6.88 10.14 -28.41
N LEU A 295 6.75 8.84 -28.11
CA LEU A 295 7.48 8.21 -27.00
C LEU A 295 8.76 7.57 -27.56
N ASP A 296 9.91 8.24 -27.38
CA ASP A 296 11.21 7.70 -27.83
C ASP A 296 11.76 6.69 -26.82
N LEU A 297 11.82 5.42 -27.24
CA LEU A 297 12.34 4.31 -26.45
C LEU A 297 13.66 3.75 -27.03
N LYS A 298 14.24 4.38 -28.07
CA LYS A 298 15.39 3.84 -28.83
C LYS A 298 16.64 3.58 -28.00
N LEU A 299 16.82 4.32 -26.91
CA LEU A 299 18.01 4.24 -26.05
C LEU A 299 17.83 3.29 -24.86
N ARG A 300 16.67 2.64 -24.70
CA ARG A 300 16.40 1.74 -23.58
C ARG A 300 16.45 0.28 -24.03
N ARG A 301 17.16 -0.56 -23.28
CA ARG A 301 17.02 -2.02 -23.39
C ARG A 301 15.72 -2.41 -22.69
N LEU A 302 14.74 -2.86 -23.46
CA LEU A 302 13.43 -3.30 -22.97
C LEU A 302 13.33 -4.81 -23.10
N THR A 303 12.85 -5.46 -22.04
CA THR A 303 12.51 -6.88 -22.02
C THR A 303 11.09 -7.11 -22.56
N ASP A 304 10.73 -8.36 -22.83
CA ASP A 304 9.35 -8.74 -23.20
C ASP A 304 8.32 -8.35 -22.11
N ALA A 305 8.74 -8.32 -20.85
CA ALA A 305 7.89 -7.88 -19.73
C ALA A 305 7.68 -6.36 -19.74
N ASP A 306 8.71 -5.58 -20.11
CA ASP A 306 8.62 -4.14 -20.31
C ASP A 306 7.66 -3.77 -21.44
N MET A 307 7.67 -4.54 -22.53
CA MET A 307 6.76 -4.34 -23.64
C MET A 307 5.28 -4.51 -23.24
N LYS A 308 4.98 -5.32 -22.22
CA LYS A 308 3.61 -5.43 -21.65
C LYS A 308 3.21 -4.17 -20.89
N ILE A 309 4.14 -3.52 -20.20
CA ILE A 309 3.91 -2.23 -19.52
C ILE A 309 3.62 -1.15 -20.56
N VAL A 310 4.45 -1.05 -21.60
CA VAL A 310 4.26 -0.09 -22.71
C VAL A 310 2.89 -0.33 -23.37
N ALA A 311 2.55 -1.57 -23.73
CA ALA A 311 1.27 -1.89 -24.37
C ALA A 311 0.04 -1.49 -23.51
N ASN A 312 0.12 -1.67 -22.18
CA ASN A 312 -0.93 -1.25 -21.26
C ASN A 312 -1.06 0.29 -21.17
N ALA A 313 0.06 1.01 -21.25
CA ALA A 313 0.05 2.47 -21.28
C ALA A 313 -0.55 3.02 -22.58
N LEU A 314 -0.21 2.41 -23.73
CA LEU A 314 -0.79 2.76 -25.04
C LEU A 314 -2.32 2.66 -25.04
N ARG A 315 -2.86 1.57 -24.47
CA ARG A 315 -4.32 1.34 -24.39
C ARG A 315 -5.08 2.39 -23.56
N LYS A 316 -4.39 3.06 -22.63
CA LYS A 316 -4.98 4.05 -21.70
C LYS A 316 -4.76 5.50 -22.13
N SER A 317 -4.06 5.74 -23.24
CA SER A 317 -3.79 7.09 -23.72
C SER A 317 -4.89 7.60 -24.62
N THR A 318 -5.26 8.86 -24.39
CA THR A 318 -6.16 9.65 -25.24
C THR A 318 -5.45 10.24 -26.46
N VAL A 319 -4.12 10.16 -26.53
CA VAL A 319 -3.33 10.60 -27.66
C VAL A 319 -3.39 9.51 -28.74
N GLN A 320 -4.12 9.79 -29.83
CA GLN A 320 -4.22 8.89 -30.97
C GLN A 320 -2.82 8.67 -31.58
N LYS A 321 -2.26 7.49 -31.31
CA LYS A 321 -0.97 6.96 -31.79
C LYS A 321 0.26 7.58 -31.10
N TYR A 322 0.75 6.89 -30.07
CA TYR A 322 2.18 6.98 -29.76
C TYR A 322 2.97 6.42 -30.94
N PHE A 323 3.82 7.22 -31.54
CA PHE A 323 4.86 6.69 -32.42
C PHE A 323 5.99 6.18 -31.54
N ILE A 324 6.06 4.85 -31.36
CA ILE A 324 7.16 4.24 -30.64
C ILE A 324 8.29 3.99 -31.62
N LYS A 325 9.39 4.68 -31.39
CA LYS A 325 10.67 4.40 -32.00
C LYS A 325 11.40 3.39 -31.09
N VAL A 326 11.44 2.12 -31.47
CA VAL A 326 12.18 1.06 -30.75
C VAL A 326 13.33 0.59 -31.62
N VAL A 327 14.55 0.54 -31.08
CA VAL A 327 15.64 -0.27 -31.65
C VAL A 327 15.71 -1.53 -30.80
N ALA A 328 15.22 -2.65 -31.33
CA ALA A 328 15.28 -3.92 -30.62
C ALA A 328 16.72 -4.42 -30.60
N PHE A 329 17.37 -4.39 -29.42
CA PHE A 329 18.56 -5.19 -29.18
C PHE A 329 18.09 -6.61 -28.83
N ARG A 330 18.28 -7.56 -29.75
CA ARG A 330 18.19 -8.99 -29.42
C ARG A 330 19.41 -9.33 -28.57
N GLU A 331 19.19 -9.71 -27.30
CA GLU A 331 20.16 -10.50 -26.55
C GLU A 331 20.05 -11.99 -26.93
#